data_AF-A0A354MY41-F1
#
_entry.id   AF-A0A354MY41-F1
#
_cell.length_a   1.000
_cell.length_b   1.000
_cell.length_c   1.000
_cell.angle_alpha   90.00
_cell.angle_beta   90.00
_cell.angle_gamma   90.00
#
_symmetry.space_group_name_H-M   'P 1'
#
loop_
_entity.id
_entity.type
_entity.pdbx_description
1 polymer ?
#
loop_
_entity_poly.entity_id
_entity_poly.type
_entity_poly.pdbx_seq_one_letter_code
_entity_poly.pdbx_strand_id
1 'polypeptide(L)'
;MTDPTENMTKDTEQKPSDWGDKLRFDRSFYAKLILSEKPVKEYYAEIATELLSYEKVRATMSWAGVGFTAGRSRIAFAAFRGKTLCLYLALDPDTLAEGRYKAQNVAEVKARAKTPAMFRIRSEGAKRNALARIAETAEHAGLTLRAEPPVPVSAKDFPPDTFGNLIARGLIRVLRREKGAVRTFSAREEEESSALSEETAAVEKIPGTYEDTVATADALLSRHGVY
;
A
#
# COMPACT_ATOMS: atom_id res chain seq x y z
N MET A 1 66.01 25.23 -21.19
CA MET A 1 65.88 23.78 -21.36
C MET A 1 64.41 23.47 -21.12
N THR A 2 63.67 23.49 -22.22
CA THR A 2 62.22 23.34 -22.30
C THR A 2 61.99 21.95 -22.88
N ASP A 3 61.44 21.04 -22.08
CA ASP A 3 60.93 19.76 -22.60
C ASP A 3 59.42 19.68 -22.30
N PRO A 4 58.58 19.58 -23.34
CA PRO A 4 57.16 19.30 -23.23
C PRO A 4 56.93 17.79 -23.34
N THR A 5 56.26 17.19 -22.36
CA THR A 5 55.67 15.85 -22.54
C THR A 5 54.22 15.90 -22.12
N GLU A 6 53.43 16.10 -23.15
CA GLU A 6 51.98 16.12 -23.22
C GLU A 6 51.44 14.67 -23.32
N ASN A 7 50.36 14.42 -22.57
CA ASN A 7 49.27 13.46 -22.81
C ASN A 7 49.55 11.98 -23.12
N MET A 8 49.19 11.10 -22.17
CA MET A 8 48.53 9.78 -22.33
C MET A 8 48.48 9.17 -20.93
N THR A 9 47.35 9.05 -20.23
CA THR A 9 46.25 8.11 -20.51
C THR A 9 44.95 8.63 -19.87
N LYS A 10 43.94 8.92 -20.70
CA LYS A 10 42.54 8.93 -20.25
C LYS A 10 42.03 7.51 -20.40
N ASP A 11 42.19 6.70 -19.35
CA ASP A 11 41.46 5.45 -19.28
C ASP A 11 39.97 5.74 -19.22
N THR A 12 39.30 5.24 -20.24
CA THR A 12 37.89 5.42 -20.50
C THR A 12 37.12 4.65 -19.42
N GLU A 13 36.68 5.36 -18.38
CA GLU A 13 35.59 4.88 -17.53
C GLU A 13 34.36 4.68 -18.41
N GLN A 14 34.17 3.45 -18.86
CA GLN A 14 32.91 2.99 -19.44
C GLN A 14 31.85 3.09 -18.35
N LYS A 15 31.14 4.22 -18.37
CA LYS A 15 29.96 4.53 -17.58
C LYS A 15 29.00 3.33 -17.65
N PRO A 16 28.70 2.66 -16.53
CA PRO A 16 27.76 1.55 -16.55
C PRO A 16 26.42 2.04 -17.10
N SER A 17 25.92 1.30 -18.08
CA SER A 17 24.81 1.67 -18.93
C SER A 17 23.58 2.22 -18.20
N ASP A 18 23.02 3.25 -18.82
CA ASP A 18 21.79 4.02 -18.52
C ASP A 18 20.47 3.19 -18.59
N TRP A 19 20.52 1.92 -18.18
CA TRP A 19 19.36 1.02 -18.08
C TRP A 19 18.79 0.94 -16.64
N GLY A 20 19.58 1.32 -15.63
CA GLY A 20 19.17 1.32 -14.22
C GLY A 20 18.03 2.30 -13.93
N ASP A 21 17.94 3.39 -14.68
CA ASP A 21 16.96 4.47 -14.47
C ASP A 21 15.56 4.18 -15.04
N LYS A 22 15.35 3.03 -15.68
CA LYS A 22 14.08 2.68 -16.33
C LYS A 22 13.25 1.61 -15.61
N LEU A 23 13.77 1.02 -14.53
CA LEU A 23 13.03 0.04 -13.73
C LEU A 23 12.24 0.73 -12.62
N ARG A 24 10.91 0.61 -12.66
CA ARG A 24 10.05 0.96 -11.53
C ARG A 24 9.86 -0.29 -10.67
N PHE A 25 9.89 -0.12 -9.35
CA PHE A 25 9.63 -1.21 -8.42
C PHE A 25 8.38 -0.91 -7.63
N ASP A 26 7.43 -1.84 -7.66
CA ASP A 26 6.28 -1.82 -6.77
C ASP A 26 6.57 -2.73 -5.56
N ARG A 27 6.47 -2.18 -4.36
CA ARG A 27 6.80 -2.87 -3.12
C ARG A 27 5.52 -3.11 -2.33
N SER A 28 5.28 -4.36 -1.96
CA SER A 28 4.20 -4.70 -1.03
C SER A 28 4.37 -3.99 0.31
N PHE A 29 3.29 -3.90 1.08
CA PHE A 29 3.32 -3.41 2.46
C PHE A 29 4.36 -4.14 3.30
N TYR A 30 4.39 -5.47 3.21
CA TYR A 30 5.32 -6.30 3.95
C TYR A 30 6.78 -6.02 3.55
N ALA A 31 7.07 -5.89 2.25
CA ALA A 31 8.40 -5.50 1.79
C ALA A 31 8.82 -4.11 2.30
N LYS A 32 7.91 -3.13 2.28
CA LYS A 32 8.17 -1.79 2.82
C LYS A 32 8.44 -1.82 4.32
N LEU A 33 7.71 -2.65 5.07
CA LEU A 33 7.89 -2.83 6.50
C LEU A 33 9.24 -3.48 6.82
N ILE A 34 9.62 -4.58 6.15
CA ILE A 34 10.91 -5.23 6.35
C ILE A 34 12.09 -4.30 6.08
N LEU A 35 12.01 -3.50 5.02
CA LEU A 35 13.05 -2.56 4.61
C LEU A 35 13.05 -1.25 5.42
N SER A 36 12.05 -1.04 6.27
CA SER A 36 11.96 0.14 7.13
C SER A 36 12.91 0.06 8.32
N GLU A 37 13.20 1.22 8.90
CA GLU A 37 14.01 1.33 10.11
C GLU A 37 13.34 0.65 11.30
N LYS A 38 14.14 0.26 12.29
CA LYS A 38 13.67 -0.41 13.51
C LYS A 38 12.51 0.33 14.21
N PRO A 39 12.54 1.66 14.40
CA PRO A 39 11.43 2.37 15.06
C PRO A 39 10.11 2.23 14.29
N VAL A 40 10.13 2.22 12.96
CA VAL A 40 8.91 2.09 12.15
C VAL A 40 8.30 0.70 12.30
N LYS A 41 9.13 -0.35 12.40
CA LYS A 41 8.68 -1.71 12.72
C LYS A 41 8.05 -1.79 14.11
N GLU A 42 8.67 -1.17 15.11
CA GLU A 42 8.14 -1.09 16.48
C GLU A 42 6.80 -0.34 16.51
N TYR A 43 6.67 0.79 15.79
CA TYR A 43 5.42 1.55 15.70
C TYR A 43 4.29 0.72 15.09
N TYR A 44 4.55 0.01 13.99
CA TYR A 44 3.56 -0.88 13.40
C TYR A 44 3.19 -2.04 14.34
N ALA A 45 4.18 -2.64 15.00
CA ALA A 45 3.99 -3.77 15.90
C ALA A 45 3.08 -3.40 17.09
N GLU A 46 3.32 -2.24 17.72
CA GLU A 46 2.46 -1.75 18.80
C GLU A 46 1.05 -1.40 18.30
N ILE A 47 0.92 -0.70 17.17
CA ILE A 47 -0.38 -0.37 16.57
C ILE A 47 -1.18 -1.64 16.23
N ALA A 48 -0.53 -2.63 15.64
CA ALA A 48 -1.16 -3.89 15.28
C ALA A 48 -1.57 -4.69 16.53
N THR A 49 -0.74 -4.70 17.57
CA THR A 49 -1.04 -5.34 18.85
C THR A 49 -2.26 -4.72 19.51
N GLU A 50 -2.31 -3.38 19.58
CA GLU A 50 -3.44 -2.64 20.15
C GLU A 50 -4.74 -2.98 19.42
N LEU A 51 -4.75 -2.88 18.08
CA LEU A 51 -5.93 -3.20 17.28
C LEU A 51 -6.38 -4.66 17.44
N LEU A 52 -5.43 -5.60 17.55
CA LEU A 52 -5.72 -7.02 17.71
C LEU A 52 -6.13 -7.42 19.14
N SER A 53 -5.92 -6.54 20.13
CA SER A 53 -6.37 -6.74 21.50
C SER A 53 -7.90 -6.70 21.65
N TYR A 54 -8.59 -6.05 20.71
CA TYR A 54 -10.05 -5.95 20.69
C TYR A 54 -10.71 -7.21 20.14
N GLU A 55 -11.88 -7.53 20.70
CA GLU A 55 -12.69 -8.67 20.28
C GLU A 55 -13.16 -8.50 18.84
N LYS A 56 -13.30 -9.61 18.11
CA LYS A 56 -13.79 -9.66 16.72
C LYS A 56 -12.94 -8.92 15.69
N VAL A 57 -11.87 -8.22 16.11
CA VAL A 57 -10.92 -7.59 15.18
C VAL A 57 -10.03 -8.64 14.54
N ARG A 58 -9.96 -8.62 13.21
CA ARG A 58 -9.07 -9.44 12.40
C ARG A 58 -8.21 -8.55 11.51
N ALA A 59 -6.95 -8.91 11.36
CA ALA A 59 -6.04 -8.27 10.41
C ALA A 59 -6.02 -9.06 9.09
N THR A 60 -6.02 -8.35 7.97
CA THR A 60 -5.82 -8.94 6.64
C THR A 60 -4.75 -8.14 5.91
N MET A 61 -3.61 -8.79 5.65
CA MET A 61 -2.52 -8.18 4.91
C MET A 61 -2.76 -8.31 3.40
N SER A 62 -2.57 -7.20 2.71
CA SER A 62 -2.66 -7.09 1.26
C SER A 62 -1.40 -6.40 0.73
N TRP A 63 -1.26 -6.37 -0.60
CA TRP A 63 -0.15 -5.65 -1.24
C TRP A 63 -0.09 -4.17 -0.82
N ALA A 64 -1.24 -3.50 -0.75
CA ALA A 64 -1.34 -2.08 -0.45
C ALA A 64 -1.20 -1.73 1.04
N GLY A 65 -1.44 -2.70 1.93
CA GLY A 65 -1.49 -2.46 3.37
C GLY A 65 -2.22 -3.53 4.16
N VAL A 66 -2.42 -3.27 5.44
CA VAL A 66 -3.10 -4.17 6.38
C VAL A 66 -4.43 -3.56 6.78
N GLY A 67 -5.52 -4.23 6.47
CA GLY A 67 -6.86 -3.84 6.93
C GLY A 67 -7.18 -4.51 8.25
N PHE A 68 -7.75 -3.75 9.19
CA PHE A 68 -8.25 -4.25 10.46
C PHE A 68 -9.78 -4.13 10.46
N THR A 69 -10.46 -5.26 10.58
CA THR A 69 -11.92 -5.33 10.46
C THR A 69 -12.53 -5.97 11.70
N ALA A 70 -13.54 -5.34 12.27
CA ALA A 70 -14.39 -5.91 13.29
C ALA A 70 -15.69 -6.38 12.62
N GLY A 71 -15.88 -7.70 12.51
CA GLY A 71 -17.00 -8.27 11.77
C GLY A 71 -17.02 -7.82 10.30
N ARG A 72 -18.02 -7.03 9.89
CA ARG A 72 -18.19 -6.51 8.52
C ARG A 72 -17.63 -5.10 8.31
N SER A 73 -17.25 -4.43 9.40
CA SER A 73 -16.82 -3.03 9.40
C SER A 73 -15.30 -2.92 9.48
N ARG A 74 -14.72 -2.03 8.67
CA ARG A 74 -13.28 -1.73 8.74
C ARG A 74 -13.07 -0.60 9.73
N ILE A 75 -12.34 -0.87 10.81
CA ILE A 75 -12.05 0.10 11.86
C ILE A 75 -10.74 0.83 11.60
N ALA A 76 -9.78 0.14 10.98
CA ALA A 76 -8.49 0.72 10.68
C ALA A 76 -7.86 0.14 9.40
N PHE A 77 -6.91 0.88 8.85
CA PHE A 77 -6.03 0.39 7.80
C PHE A 77 -4.62 0.95 8.00
N ALA A 78 -3.59 0.13 7.92
CA ALA A 78 -2.20 0.57 7.91
C ALA A 78 -1.63 0.51 6.50
N ALA A 79 -0.98 1.59 6.05
CA ALA A 79 -0.37 1.67 4.73
C ALA A 79 0.93 2.48 4.78
N PHE A 80 1.80 2.31 3.78
CA PHE A 80 2.91 3.22 3.56
C PHE A 80 2.57 4.25 2.49
N ARG A 81 2.75 5.54 2.80
CA ARG A 81 2.83 6.63 1.81
C ARG A 81 4.30 7.06 1.69
N GLY A 82 4.95 6.67 0.59
CA GLY A 82 6.40 6.79 0.47
C GLY A 82 7.10 5.92 1.52
N LYS A 83 7.92 6.55 2.38
CA LYS A 83 8.62 5.91 3.50
C LYS A 83 7.85 6.00 4.83
N THR A 84 6.75 6.75 4.89
CA THR A 84 6.02 7.02 6.13
C THR A 84 4.91 6.00 6.34
N LEU A 85 4.90 5.35 7.52
CA LEU A 85 3.78 4.55 7.99
C LEU A 85 2.59 5.47 8.29
N CYS A 86 1.44 5.15 7.70
CA CYS A 86 0.20 5.88 7.87
C CYS A 86 -0.87 4.93 8.42
N LEU A 87 -1.59 5.41 9.43
CA LEU A 87 -2.73 4.73 10.01
C LEU A 87 -4.01 5.48 9.59
N TYR A 88 -4.97 4.75 9.07
CA TYR A 88 -6.28 5.26 8.70
C TYR A 88 -7.28 4.71 9.71
N LEU A 89 -8.11 5.56 10.30
CA LEU A 89 -9.09 5.19 11.32
C LEU A 89 -10.50 5.56 10.87
N ALA A 90 -11.49 4.81 11.36
CA ALA A 90 -12.91 5.08 11.19
C ALA A 90 -13.42 6.15 12.17
N LEU A 91 -12.74 7.31 12.16
CA LEU A 91 -13.11 8.50 12.93
C LEU A 91 -13.39 9.65 11.98
N ASP A 92 -14.13 10.65 12.45
CA ASP A 92 -14.30 11.91 11.75
C ASP A 92 -12.95 12.66 11.69
N PRO A 93 -12.39 12.94 10.51
CA PRO A 93 -11.14 13.69 10.40
C PRO A 93 -11.26 15.14 10.84
N ASP A 94 -12.45 15.75 10.77
CA ASP A 94 -12.61 17.19 10.99
C ASP A 94 -12.50 17.53 12.49
N THR A 95 -12.95 16.63 13.37
CA THR A 95 -12.76 16.72 14.82
C THR A 95 -11.28 16.56 15.24
N LEU A 96 -10.42 16.13 14.31
CA LEU A 96 -9.01 15.79 14.54
C LEU A 96 -8.08 16.62 13.65
N ALA A 97 -8.57 17.69 13.01
CA ALA A 97 -7.82 18.51 12.06
C ALA A 97 -6.79 19.44 12.72
N GLU A 98 -6.85 19.61 14.04
CA GLU A 98 -6.02 20.55 14.79
C GLU A 98 -4.93 19.87 15.63
N GLY A 99 -3.91 20.65 16.00
CA GLY A 99 -2.80 20.20 16.85
C GLY A 99 -1.64 19.52 16.10
N ARG A 100 -0.65 19.07 16.88
CA ARG A 100 0.64 18.55 16.38
C ARG A 100 0.51 17.24 15.59
N TYR A 101 -0.44 16.39 16.00
CA TYR A 101 -0.67 15.05 15.42
C TYR A 101 -2.05 14.97 14.77
N LYS A 102 -2.39 16.01 14.01
CA LYS A 102 -3.66 16.11 13.30
C LYS A 102 -3.88 14.99 12.28
N ALA A 103 -5.13 14.63 12.09
CA ALA A 103 -5.59 13.78 11.00
C ALA A 103 -5.60 14.57 9.68
N GLN A 104 -5.33 13.87 8.58
CA GLN A 104 -5.68 14.35 7.24
C GLN A 104 -6.97 13.66 6.80
N ASN A 105 -7.94 14.44 6.32
CA ASN A 105 -9.15 13.93 5.71
C ASN A 105 -8.81 13.27 4.36
N VAL A 106 -9.22 12.01 4.19
CA VAL A 106 -9.11 11.26 2.93
C VAL A 106 -10.38 10.48 2.60
N ALA A 107 -11.54 10.97 3.07
CA ALA A 107 -12.83 10.37 2.80
C ALA A 107 -13.14 10.27 1.29
N GLU A 108 -12.67 11.24 0.51
CA GLU A 108 -12.88 11.33 -0.94
C GLU A 108 -12.29 10.15 -1.71
N VAL A 109 -11.22 9.55 -1.19
CA VAL A 109 -10.62 8.36 -1.82
C VAL A 109 -11.54 7.17 -1.54
N LYS A 110 -12.17 6.62 -2.58
CA LYS A 110 -13.13 5.48 -2.48
C LYS A 110 -12.63 4.31 -1.61
N ALA A 111 -11.35 3.97 -1.72
CA ALA A 111 -10.74 2.89 -0.92
C ALA A 111 -10.60 3.22 0.59
N ARG A 112 -10.71 4.50 0.96
CA ARG A 112 -10.54 5.06 2.30
C ARG A 112 -11.81 5.68 2.87
N ALA A 113 -12.92 5.72 2.14
CA ALA A 113 -14.20 6.21 2.63
C ALA A 113 -14.63 5.59 3.98
N LYS A 114 -14.28 4.32 4.23
CA LYS A 114 -14.58 3.63 5.51
C LYS A 114 -13.63 4.00 6.67
N THR A 115 -12.48 4.59 6.37
CA THR A 115 -11.45 5.00 7.34
C THR A 115 -10.89 6.36 6.92
N PRO A 116 -11.69 7.44 7.08
CA PRO A 116 -11.38 8.73 6.45
C PRO A 116 -10.31 9.54 7.19
N ALA A 117 -10.04 9.27 8.47
CA ALA A 117 -9.01 9.97 9.24
C ALA A 117 -7.63 9.32 9.08
N MET A 118 -6.67 10.01 8.43
CA MET A 118 -5.31 9.52 8.24
C MET A 118 -4.29 10.19 9.17
N PHE A 119 -3.57 9.39 9.95
CA PHE A 119 -2.44 9.80 10.79
C PHE A 119 -1.12 9.35 10.21
N ARG A 120 -0.12 10.23 10.23
CA ARG A 120 1.25 9.90 9.82
C ARG A 120 2.11 9.61 11.04
N ILE A 121 2.66 8.40 11.10
CA ILE A 121 3.45 7.92 12.23
C ILE A 121 4.93 8.09 11.90
N ARG A 122 5.50 9.22 12.36
CA ARG A 122 6.91 9.57 12.13
C ARG A 122 7.75 9.61 13.40
N SER A 123 7.11 9.48 14.56
CA SER A 123 7.75 9.61 15.85
C SER A 123 6.99 8.85 16.93
N GLU A 124 7.65 8.66 18.06
CA GLU A 124 7.07 8.05 19.25
C GLU A 124 5.82 8.79 19.74
N GLY A 125 5.82 10.13 19.71
CA GLY A 125 4.65 10.92 20.08
C GLY A 125 3.49 10.76 19.12
N ALA A 126 3.76 10.64 17.81
CA ALA A 126 2.73 10.37 16.81
C ALA A 126 2.12 8.97 17.00
N LYS A 127 2.94 7.97 17.34
CA LYS A 127 2.49 6.62 17.69
C LYS A 127 1.59 6.63 18.92
N ARG A 128 1.99 7.30 20.01
CA ARG A 128 1.18 7.39 21.23
C ARG A 128 -0.17 8.05 20.99
N ASN A 129 -0.18 9.14 20.21
CA ASN A 129 -1.44 9.76 19.80
C ASN A 129 -2.31 8.79 18.97
N ALA A 130 -1.71 8.04 18.04
CA ALA A 130 -2.43 7.06 17.25
C ALA A 130 -3.04 5.92 18.09
N LEU A 131 -2.34 5.44 19.12
CA LEU A 131 -2.86 4.46 20.07
C LEU A 131 -4.09 5.01 20.82
N ALA A 132 -4.04 6.26 21.28
CA ALA A 132 -5.19 6.91 21.90
C ALA A 132 -6.39 7.02 20.93
N ARG A 133 -6.14 7.34 19.65
CA ARG A 133 -7.20 7.38 18.62
C ARG A 133 -7.73 6.00 18.25
N ILE A 134 -6.93 4.94 18.39
CA ILE A 134 -7.42 3.56 18.25
C ILE A 134 -8.42 3.24 19.34
N ALA A 135 -8.12 3.61 20.60
CA ALA A 135 -9.04 3.41 21.72
C ALA A 135 -10.37 4.15 21.48
N GLU A 136 -10.33 5.42 21.08
CA GLU A 136 -11.51 6.19 20.69
C GLU A 136 -12.29 5.53 19.53
N THR A 137 -11.60 5.05 18.49
CA THR A 137 -12.24 4.32 17.37
C THR A 137 -12.93 3.06 17.85
N ALA A 138 -12.32 2.33 18.79
CA ALA A 138 -12.88 1.10 19.35
C ALA A 138 -14.11 1.38 20.21
N GLU A 139 -14.09 2.44 21.03
CA GLU A 139 -15.24 2.91 21.80
C GLU A 139 -16.42 3.27 20.89
N HIS A 140 -16.18 4.07 19.84
CA HIS A 140 -17.21 4.40 18.85
C HIS A 140 -17.77 3.17 18.11
N ALA A 141 -16.95 2.15 17.91
CA ALA A 141 -17.35 0.89 17.29
C ALA A 141 -17.98 -0.11 18.30
N GLY A 142 -18.07 0.24 19.59
CA GLY A 142 -18.62 -0.61 20.64
C GLY A 142 -17.80 -1.89 20.87
N LEU A 143 -16.48 -1.82 20.69
CA LEU A 143 -15.59 -2.97 20.84
C LEU A 143 -15.13 -3.13 22.29
N THR A 144 -15.05 -4.38 22.71
CA THR A 144 -14.51 -4.80 24.01
C THR A 144 -13.12 -5.37 23.84
N LEU A 145 -12.30 -5.30 24.88
CA LEU A 145 -11.02 -6.01 24.91
C LEU A 145 -11.26 -7.52 25.00
N ARG A 146 -10.38 -8.30 24.39
CA ARG A 146 -10.37 -9.76 24.51
C ARG A 146 -10.01 -10.15 25.94
N ALA A 147 -10.66 -11.19 26.47
CA ALA A 147 -10.29 -11.78 27.75
C ALA A 147 -8.86 -12.35 27.73
N GLU A 148 -8.47 -12.95 26.60
CA GLU A 148 -7.10 -13.41 26.36
C GLU A 148 -6.58 -12.72 25.09
N PRO A 149 -5.67 -11.73 25.22
CA PRO A 149 -5.12 -11.04 24.07
C PRO A 149 -4.22 -11.99 23.26
N PRO A 150 -4.20 -11.86 21.92
CA PRO A 150 -3.28 -12.64 21.10
C PRO A 150 -1.83 -12.28 21.43
N VAL A 151 -0.90 -13.16 21.06
CA VAL A 151 0.54 -12.91 21.18
C VAL A 151 0.87 -11.54 20.56
N PRO A 152 1.50 -10.62 21.31
CA PRO A 152 1.84 -9.30 20.80
C PRO A 152 2.70 -9.39 19.54
N VAL A 153 2.37 -8.55 18.56
CA VAL A 153 3.22 -8.38 17.39
C VAL A 153 4.47 -7.62 17.84
N SER A 154 5.62 -8.07 17.38
CA SER A 154 6.92 -7.49 17.71
C SER A 154 7.70 -7.14 16.45
N ALA A 155 8.68 -6.24 16.57
CA ALA A 155 9.59 -5.94 15.47
C ALA A 155 10.42 -7.17 15.03
N LYS A 156 10.55 -8.20 15.89
CA LYS A 156 11.26 -9.45 15.59
C LYS A 156 10.49 -10.31 14.58
N ASP A 157 9.17 -10.13 14.48
CA ASP A 157 8.33 -10.83 13.51
C ASP A 157 8.59 -10.34 12.06
N PHE A 158 9.32 -9.23 11.93
CA PHE A 158 9.72 -8.62 10.65
C PHE A 158 11.25 -8.56 10.54
N PRO A 159 11.93 -9.73 10.47
CA PRO A 159 13.39 -9.77 10.38
C PRO A 159 13.87 -8.99 9.15
N PRO A 160 15.04 -8.33 9.24
CA PRO A 160 15.60 -7.62 8.10
C PRO A 160 15.88 -8.61 6.96
N ASP A 161 15.62 -8.18 5.73
CA ASP A 161 15.88 -8.95 4.51
C ASP A 161 16.43 -8.01 3.44
N THR A 162 17.08 -8.57 2.42
CA THR A 162 17.67 -7.79 1.34
C THR A 162 16.65 -7.49 0.24
N PHE A 163 16.87 -6.39 -0.48
CA PHE A 163 16.00 -6.01 -1.60
C PHE A 163 15.93 -7.11 -2.68
N GLY A 164 17.05 -7.76 -3.00
CA GLY A 164 17.10 -8.87 -3.95
C GLY A 164 16.30 -10.09 -3.50
N ASN A 165 16.41 -10.47 -2.22
CA ASN A 165 15.61 -11.57 -1.67
C ASN A 165 14.12 -11.27 -1.71
N LEU A 166 13.72 -10.03 -1.42
CA LEU A 166 12.31 -9.63 -1.47
C LEU A 166 11.76 -9.63 -2.90
N ILE A 167 12.59 -9.37 -3.92
CA ILE A 167 12.21 -9.59 -5.33
C ILE A 167 12.04 -11.09 -5.60
N ALA A 168 13.03 -11.91 -5.22
CA ALA A 168 12.99 -13.36 -5.44
C ALA A 168 11.76 -14.02 -4.78
N ARG A 169 11.33 -13.51 -3.62
CA ARG A 169 10.13 -13.95 -2.89
C ARG A 169 8.81 -13.38 -3.44
N GLY A 170 8.85 -12.56 -4.48
CA GLY A 170 7.67 -11.93 -5.08
C GLY A 170 7.03 -10.83 -4.22
N LEU A 171 7.70 -10.37 -3.17
CA LEU A 171 7.23 -9.28 -2.29
C LEU A 171 7.51 -7.89 -2.88
N ILE A 172 8.36 -7.82 -3.90
CA ILE A 172 8.64 -6.65 -4.73
C ILE A 172 8.47 -7.05 -6.19
N ARG A 173 7.62 -6.32 -6.92
CA ARG A 173 7.38 -6.48 -8.35
C ARG A 173 8.26 -5.53 -9.14
N VAL A 174 8.88 -6.04 -10.19
CA VAL A 174 9.61 -5.25 -11.18
C VAL A 174 8.64 -4.84 -12.28
N LEU A 175 8.43 -3.54 -12.44
CA LEU A 175 7.58 -2.95 -13.47
C LEU A 175 8.46 -2.58 -14.66
N ARG A 176 8.31 -3.30 -15.76
CA ARG A 176 8.95 -2.96 -17.04
C ARG A 176 8.12 -1.89 -17.74
N ARG A 177 8.74 -0.80 -18.15
CA ARG A 177 8.10 0.19 -19.03
C ARG A 177 8.14 -0.39 -20.45
N GLU A 178 7.05 -1.01 -20.90
CA GLU A 178 6.86 -1.21 -22.34
C GLU A 178 6.54 0.14 -22.98
N LYS A 179 7.10 0.40 -24.16
CA LYS A 179 6.77 1.58 -24.96
C LYS A 179 5.29 1.50 -25.31
N GLY A 180 4.46 2.29 -24.63
CA GLY A 180 3.06 2.50 -25.00
C GLY A 180 2.04 1.49 -24.46
N ALA A 181 1.99 1.27 -23.15
CA ALA A 181 0.77 1.00 -22.38
C ALA A 181 1.16 0.67 -20.94
N VAL A 182 0.93 1.60 -20.01
CA VAL A 182 1.05 1.29 -18.59
C VAL A 182 -0.19 0.46 -18.21
N ARG A 183 -0.05 -0.87 -18.12
CA ARG A 183 -1.01 -1.68 -17.37
C ARG A 183 -0.73 -1.51 -15.88
N THR A 184 -1.33 -0.47 -15.32
CA THR A 184 -1.39 -0.23 -13.87
C THR A 184 -2.37 -1.23 -13.26
N PHE A 185 -1.88 -2.23 -12.53
CA PHE A 185 -2.70 -2.98 -11.58
C PHE A 185 -2.43 -2.46 -10.17
N SER A 186 -2.86 -1.24 -9.92
CA SER A 186 -3.14 -0.65 -8.61
C SER A 186 -3.80 0.71 -8.86
N ALA A 187 -4.90 0.97 -8.17
CA ALA A 187 -5.83 2.06 -8.39
C ALA A 187 -5.18 3.44 -8.70
N ARG A 188 -5.65 4.01 -9.81
CA ARG A 188 -5.78 5.43 -10.17
C ARG A 188 -6.21 6.25 -8.93
N GLU A 189 -5.74 7.48 -8.69
CA GLU A 189 -5.77 8.66 -9.56
C GLU A 189 -4.56 9.59 -9.34
N GLU A 190 -4.04 10.10 -10.45
CA GLU A 190 -3.26 11.33 -10.55
C GLU A 190 -4.26 12.49 -10.76
N GLU A 191 -4.12 13.55 -9.97
CA GLU A 191 -4.53 14.88 -10.38
C GLU A 191 -3.58 15.35 -11.48
N GLU A 192 -4.11 15.75 -12.63
CA GLU A 192 -3.55 16.87 -13.37
C GLU A 192 -4.68 17.60 -14.08
N SER A 193 -4.79 18.89 -13.74
CA SER A 193 -5.69 19.86 -14.34
C SER A 193 -5.19 20.25 -15.73
N SER A 194 -6.11 20.53 -16.66
CA SER A 194 -6.19 21.83 -17.36
C SER A 194 -7.16 21.77 -18.56
N ALA A 195 -8.14 22.67 -18.49
CA ALA A 195 -8.83 23.37 -19.58
C ALA A 195 -9.64 22.61 -20.67
N LEU A 196 -10.96 22.73 -20.50
CA LEU A 196 -12.00 23.07 -21.49
C LEU A 196 -11.64 23.11 -22.99
N SER A 197 -12.42 22.37 -23.78
CA SER A 197 -13.18 22.93 -24.90
C SER A 197 -14.37 22.02 -25.21
N GLU A 198 -15.53 22.67 -25.36
CA GLU A 198 -16.78 22.09 -25.87
C GLU A 198 -16.59 21.68 -27.34
N GLU A 199 -17.25 20.60 -27.78
CA GLU A 199 -18.32 20.64 -28.80
C GLU A 199 -18.62 19.23 -29.36
N THR A 200 -19.92 18.92 -29.33
CA THR A 200 -20.75 17.90 -30.01
C THR A 200 -20.13 16.75 -30.81
N ALA A 201 -20.64 15.53 -30.59
CA ALA A 201 -21.42 14.78 -31.60
C ALA A 201 -21.89 13.42 -31.02
N ALA A 202 -23.16 13.12 -31.24
CA ALA A 202 -23.80 11.85 -30.89
C ALA A 202 -23.33 10.70 -31.81
N VAL A 203 -23.04 9.51 -31.26
CA VAL A 203 -23.18 8.22 -31.95
C VAL A 203 -23.43 7.08 -30.94
N GLU A 204 -24.62 6.51 -31.08
CA GLU A 204 -25.10 5.11 -30.94
C GLU A 204 -24.67 4.18 -29.79
N LYS A 205 -25.72 3.61 -29.17
CA LYS A 205 -25.73 2.43 -28.32
C LYS A 205 -25.51 1.18 -29.19
N ILE A 206 -24.59 0.30 -28.81
CA ILE A 206 -24.57 -1.11 -29.23
C ILE A 206 -24.63 -2.00 -27.97
N PRO A 207 -25.54 -2.99 -27.91
CA PRO A 207 -25.88 -3.75 -26.71
C PRO A 207 -25.04 -5.03 -26.51
N GLY A 208 -24.99 -5.49 -25.26
CA GLY A 208 -25.03 -6.91 -24.88
C GLY A 208 -23.80 -7.79 -25.19
N THR A 209 -22.89 -7.95 -24.22
CA THR A 209 -21.82 -8.97 -24.26
C THR A 209 -21.75 -9.81 -22.97
N TYR A 210 -22.91 -10.12 -22.37
CA TYR A 210 -22.97 -10.84 -21.08
C TYR A 210 -23.56 -12.26 -21.11
N GLU A 211 -23.63 -12.95 -22.26
CA GLU A 211 -24.23 -14.29 -22.32
C GLU A 211 -23.39 -15.39 -22.98
N ASP A 212 -22.09 -15.21 -23.22
CA ASP A 212 -21.29 -16.23 -23.93
C ASP A 212 -20.09 -16.81 -23.16
N THR A 213 -20.21 -16.95 -21.84
CA THR A 213 -19.22 -17.66 -21.01
C THR A 213 -19.76 -18.92 -20.34
N VAL A 214 -21.04 -19.25 -20.54
CA VAL A 214 -21.65 -20.47 -19.97
C VAL A 214 -21.60 -21.66 -20.92
N ALA A 215 -21.26 -21.45 -22.20
CA ALA A 215 -21.14 -22.52 -23.20
C ALA A 215 -19.74 -23.17 -23.26
N THR A 216 -18.71 -22.59 -22.62
CA THR A 216 -17.33 -23.10 -22.69
C THR A 216 -16.92 -23.98 -21.50
N ALA A 217 -17.77 -24.11 -20.47
CA ALA A 217 -17.54 -25.01 -19.33
C ALA A 217 -18.05 -26.43 -19.59
N ASP A 218 -19.16 -26.59 -20.33
CA ASP A 218 -19.74 -27.91 -20.64
C ASP A 218 -18.95 -28.68 -21.71
N ALA A 219 -18.18 -27.99 -22.55
CA ALA A 219 -17.33 -28.63 -23.56
C ALA A 219 -16.02 -29.24 -22.99
N LEU A 220 -15.64 -28.92 -21.74
CA LEU A 220 -14.40 -29.42 -21.12
C LEU A 220 -14.62 -30.61 -20.17
N LEU A 221 -15.85 -30.90 -19.78
CA LEU A 221 -16.18 -32.01 -18.86
C LEU A 221 -16.60 -33.31 -19.56
N SER A 222 -16.76 -33.31 -20.90
CA SER A 222 -17.12 -34.53 -21.66
C SER A 222 -15.94 -35.29 -22.28
N ARG A 223 -14.69 -34.91 -22.00
CA ARG A 223 -13.50 -35.59 -22.58
C ARG A 223 -12.71 -36.49 -21.62
N HIS A 224 -13.09 -36.56 -20.34
CA HIS A 224 -12.46 -37.48 -19.38
C HIS A 224 -13.48 -38.22 -18.51
N GLY A 225 -14.37 -38.96 -19.17
CA GLY A 225 -15.11 -40.06 -18.58
C GLY A 225 -15.06 -41.25 -19.54
N VAL A 226 -14.78 -42.44 -19.00
CA VAL A 226 -14.75 -43.76 -19.65
C VAL A 226 -13.40 -44.16 -20.26
N TYR A 227 -12.43 -44.56 -19.42
CA TYR A 227 -12.14 -45.97 -19.06
C TYR A 227 -11.10 -46.02 -17.94
#